data_AF-A0A117IC21-F1
#
_entry.id   AF-A0A117IC21-F1
#
_cell.length_a   1.000
_cell.length_b   1.000
_cell.length_c   1.000
_cell.angle_alpha   90.00
_cell.angle_beta   90.00
_cell.angle_gamma   90.00
#
_symmetry.space_group_name_H-M   'P 1'
#
loop_
_entity.id
_entity.type
_entity.pdbx_description
1 polymer ?
#
loop_
_entity_poly.entity_id
_entity_poly.type
_entity_poly.pdbx_seq_one_letter_code
_entity_poly.pdbx_strand_id
1 'polypeptide(L)'
;MSTDMLPGFDPPPPPEPPAPEQVGPQRFRIDLPWKLPPLTANQRMHWRAKARVTKDVRQVAALLGRKAPRTEMLVVTLHYRPRDRRRRDRHNLWPTVKALVDGLVDAGIVPDDDADHLSTPEPVIHQPDGTGAALWLELDYPNGEQP
;
A
#
# COMPACT_ATOMS: atom_id res chain seq x y z
N MET A 1 14.66 -29.25 70.64
CA MET A 1 14.36 -29.78 69.30
C MET A 1 13.52 -28.73 68.60
N SER A 2 14.14 -27.88 67.77
CA SER A 2 13.42 -26.91 66.96
C SER A 2 13.16 -27.54 65.60
N THR A 3 11.89 -27.65 65.24
CA THR A 3 11.46 -28.01 63.88
C THR A 3 11.44 -26.73 63.07
N ASP A 4 12.38 -26.63 62.12
CA ASP A 4 12.42 -25.60 61.09
C ASP A 4 11.19 -25.75 60.18
N MET A 5 10.43 -24.66 60.04
CA MET A 5 9.25 -24.57 59.20
C MET A 5 9.65 -23.86 57.90
N LEU A 6 9.78 -24.62 56.81
CA LEU A 6 10.10 -24.07 55.49
C LEU A 6 8.91 -23.22 54.98
N PRO A 7 9.13 -22.01 54.42
CA PRO A 7 8.07 -21.19 53.87
C PRO A 7 7.54 -21.78 52.56
N GLY A 8 6.21 -21.74 52.39
CA GLY A 8 5.52 -22.19 51.18
C GLY A 8 6.00 -21.41 49.95
N PHE A 9 6.43 -22.15 48.93
CA PHE A 9 6.75 -21.61 47.61
C PHE A 9 5.43 -21.51 46.83
N ASP A 10 4.87 -20.33 46.73
CA ASP A 10 3.73 -20.09 45.84
C ASP A 10 4.25 -20.19 44.40
N PRO A 11 3.71 -21.09 43.55
CA PRO A 11 4.17 -21.17 42.17
C PRO A 11 3.89 -19.85 41.45
N PRO A 12 4.80 -19.38 40.57
CA PRO A 12 4.54 -18.18 39.79
C PRO A 12 3.24 -18.36 38.98
N PRO A 13 2.45 -17.29 38.78
CA PRO A 13 1.29 -17.35 37.91
C PRO A 13 1.72 -17.89 36.54
N PRO A 14 0.85 -18.66 35.85
CA PRO A 14 1.16 -19.12 34.51
C PRO A 14 1.54 -17.92 33.63
N PRO A 15 2.49 -18.07 32.69
CA PRO A 15 2.83 -16.99 31.78
C PRO A 15 1.53 -16.51 31.10
N GLU A 16 1.28 -15.20 31.15
CA GLU A 16 0.22 -14.60 30.34
C GLU A 16 0.38 -15.10 28.89
N PRO A 17 -0.72 -15.42 28.18
CA PRO A 17 -0.61 -15.77 26.78
C PRO A 17 0.19 -14.68 26.07
N PRO A 18 1.11 -15.03 25.15
CA PRO A 18 1.85 -14.01 24.43
C PRO A 18 0.83 -13.04 23.81
N ALA A 19 1.04 -11.74 24.03
CA ALA A 19 0.30 -10.71 23.32
C ALA A 19 0.31 -11.09 21.82
N PRO A 20 -0.81 -10.90 21.08
CA PRO A 20 -0.91 -11.35 19.70
C PRO A 20 0.35 -10.94 18.95
N GLU A 21 1.05 -11.93 18.39
CA GLU A 21 2.29 -11.71 17.66
C GLU A 21 2.05 -10.62 16.63
N GLN A 22 2.60 -9.43 16.87
CA GLN A 22 2.53 -8.32 15.93
C GLN A 22 3.40 -8.70 14.74
N VAL A 23 2.81 -9.36 13.76
CA VAL A 23 3.43 -9.62 12.47
C VAL A 23 3.74 -8.25 11.87
N GLY A 24 5.04 -7.94 11.73
CA GLY A 24 5.49 -6.67 11.20
C GLY A 24 4.91 -6.38 9.81
N PRO A 25 4.97 -5.11 9.34
CA PRO A 25 4.32 -4.70 8.11
C PRO A 25 4.82 -5.55 6.93
N GLN A 26 3.91 -6.30 6.30
CA GLN A 26 4.19 -7.01 5.06
C GLN A 26 4.09 -6.02 3.89
N ARG A 27 4.94 -6.18 2.87
CA ARG A 27 4.96 -5.32 1.69
C ARG A 27 4.74 -6.12 0.42
N PHE A 28 3.86 -5.62 -0.45
CA PHE A 28 3.61 -6.19 -1.76
C PHE A 28 3.83 -5.13 -2.85
N ARG A 29 4.69 -5.45 -3.83
CA ARG A 29 5.01 -4.54 -4.94
C ARG A 29 4.23 -4.91 -6.19
N ILE A 30 3.64 -3.91 -6.83
CA ILE A 30 3.01 -4.04 -8.16
C ILE A 30 3.72 -3.12 -9.14
N ASP A 31 4.43 -3.71 -10.11
CA ASP A 31 4.99 -2.96 -11.23
C ASP A 31 3.91 -2.58 -12.23
N LEU A 32 3.81 -1.28 -12.55
CA LEU A 32 2.82 -0.76 -13.47
C LEU A 32 3.40 -0.70 -14.89
N PRO A 33 2.59 -0.92 -15.94
CA PRO A 33 3.09 -1.04 -17.31
C PRO A 33 3.53 0.30 -17.91
N TRP A 34 3.15 1.42 -17.31
CA TRP A 34 3.46 2.75 -17.85
C TRP A 34 4.80 3.28 -17.34
N LYS A 35 5.59 3.83 -18.27
CA LYS A 35 6.82 4.56 -17.96
C LYS A 35 6.58 5.98 -17.47
N LEU A 36 5.38 6.52 -17.73
CA LEU A 36 4.96 7.86 -17.36
C LEU A 36 3.57 7.77 -16.72
N PRO A 37 3.22 8.67 -15.78
CA PRO A 37 1.88 8.74 -15.22
C PRO A 37 0.85 8.97 -16.34
N PRO A 38 -0.13 8.07 -16.52
CA PRO A 38 -1.12 8.16 -17.60
C PRO A 38 -2.12 9.31 -17.41
N LEU A 39 -2.32 9.74 -16.16
CA LEU A 39 -3.15 10.89 -15.81
C LEU A 39 -2.33 11.89 -14.99
N THR A 40 -2.41 13.16 -15.36
CA THR A 40 -1.84 14.24 -14.53
C THR A 40 -2.82 15.37 -14.29
N ALA A 41 -2.71 16.04 -13.14
CA ALA A 41 -3.67 17.09 -12.74
C ALA A 41 -3.66 18.28 -13.71
N ASN A 42 -2.47 18.66 -14.20
CA ASN A 42 -2.30 19.75 -15.15
C ASN A 42 -2.64 19.38 -16.61
N GLN A 43 -3.12 18.17 -16.89
CA GLN A 43 -3.39 17.75 -18.25
C GLN A 43 -4.72 18.29 -18.77
N ARG A 44 -4.67 19.13 -19.80
CA ARG A 44 -5.86 19.62 -20.51
C ARG A 44 -6.32 18.61 -21.56
N MET A 45 -6.89 17.49 -21.09
CA MET A 45 -7.52 16.50 -21.96
C MET A 45 -9.03 16.77 -22.12
N HIS A 46 -9.58 16.44 -23.28
CA HIS A 46 -11.04 16.36 -23.45
C HIS A 46 -11.63 15.33 -22.47
N TRP A 47 -12.77 15.64 -21.84
CA TRP A 47 -13.34 14.84 -20.75
C TRP A 47 -13.58 13.36 -21.12
N ARG A 48 -14.01 13.08 -22.36
CA ARG A 48 -14.17 11.69 -22.86
C ARG A 48 -12.86 10.92 -22.92
N ALA A 49 -11.79 11.57 -23.37
CA ALA A 49 -10.46 10.96 -23.41
C ALA A 49 -9.96 10.69 -21.99
N LYS A 50 -10.14 11.65 -21.07
CA LYS A 50 -9.78 11.48 -19.65
C LYS A 50 -10.51 10.29 -19.04
N ALA A 51 -11.83 10.18 -19.24
CA ALA A 51 -12.63 9.08 -18.73
C ALA A 51 -12.17 7.71 -19.26
N ARG A 52 -11.79 7.62 -20.53
CA ARG A 52 -11.24 6.39 -21.12
C ARG A 52 -9.92 6.00 -20.47
N VAL A 53 -8.98 6.93 -20.34
CA VAL A 53 -7.69 6.67 -19.68
C VAL A 53 -7.88 6.27 -18.22
N THR A 54 -8.77 6.95 -17.48
CA THR A 54 -9.11 6.58 -16.10
C THR A 54 -9.63 5.14 -16.00
N LYS A 55 -10.54 4.74 -16.90
CA LYS A 55 -11.05 3.37 -16.94
C LYS A 55 -9.95 2.36 -17.21
N ASP A 56 -9.07 2.64 -18.18
CA ASP A 56 -7.96 1.74 -18.51
C ASP A 56 -7.00 1.58 -17.32
N VAL A 57 -6.69 2.67 -16.60
CA VAL A 57 -5.84 2.64 -15.40
C VAL A 57 -6.46 1.80 -14.29
N ARG A 58 -7.75 2.02 -14.03
CA ARG A 58 -8.54 1.29 -13.02
C ARG A 58 -8.57 -0.21 -13.31
N GLN A 59 -8.80 -0.59 -14.58
CA GLN A 59 -8.80 -1.99 -15.00
C GLN A 59 -7.45 -2.68 -14.83
N VAL A 60 -6.35 -2.00 -15.17
CA VAL A 60 -4.99 -2.54 -14.99
C VAL A 60 -4.66 -2.71 -13.52
N ALA A 61 -4.99 -1.72 -12.68
CA ALA A 61 -4.79 -1.84 -11.23
C ALA A 61 -5.59 -3.02 -10.65
N ALA A 62 -6.86 -3.15 -11.05
CA ALA A 62 -7.69 -4.27 -10.60
C ALA A 62 -7.11 -5.62 -11.02
N LEU A 63 -6.64 -5.73 -12.26
CA LEU A 63 -6.05 -6.97 -12.77
C LEU A 63 -4.77 -7.36 -12.04
N LEU A 64 -3.85 -6.41 -11.87
CA LEU A 64 -2.56 -6.65 -11.21
C LEU A 64 -2.73 -6.87 -9.70
N GLY A 65 -3.71 -6.19 -9.10
CA GLY A 65 -4.06 -6.29 -7.70
C GLY A 65 -4.62 -7.65 -7.28
N ARG A 66 -5.18 -8.45 -8.18
CA ARG A 66 -5.70 -9.80 -7.84
C ARG A 66 -4.68 -10.76 -7.22
N LYS A 67 -3.39 -10.48 -7.39
CA LYS A 67 -2.29 -11.27 -6.80
C LYS A 67 -1.90 -10.80 -5.41
N ALA A 68 -2.38 -9.63 -4.99
CA ALA A 68 -2.12 -9.06 -3.68
C ALA A 68 -3.03 -9.73 -2.62
N PRO A 69 -2.54 -9.95 -1.40
CA PRO A 69 -3.38 -10.40 -0.28
C PRO A 69 -4.54 -9.44 0.00
N ARG A 70 -5.64 -9.98 0.53
CA ARG A 70 -6.74 -9.14 1.04
C ARG A 70 -6.43 -8.67 2.46
N THR A 71 -6.96 -7.51 2.84
CA THR A 71 -6.74 -6.92 4.17
C THR A 71 -7.85 -5.94 4.51
N GLU A 72 -8.13 -5.77 5.81
CA GLU A 72 -9.04 -4.75 6.31
C GLU A 72 -8.42 -3.35 6.24
N MET A 73 -7.09 -3.25 6.36
CA MET A 73 -6.37 -1.98 6.29
C MET A 73 -5.19 -2.08 5.31
N LEU A 74 -5.10 -1.13 4.38
CA LEU A 74 -4.06 -1.06 3.37
C LEU A 74 -3.47 0.34 3.28
N VAL A 75 -2.15 0.42 3.21
CA VAL A 75 -1.45 1.67 2.85
C VAL A 75 -0.92 1.54 1.43
N VAL A 76 -1.29 2.47 0.55
CA VAL A 76 -0.93 2.44 -0.87
C VAL A 76 -0.05 3.63 -1.22
N THR A 77 1.21 3.35 -1.55
CA THR A 77 2.16 4.38 -1.99
C THR A 77 2.48 4.24 -3.46
N LEU A 78 2.23 5.30 -4.24
CA LEU A 78 2.68 5.38 -5.62
C LEU A 78 4.12 5.85 -5.68
N HIS A 79 4.97 5.04 -6.31
CA HIS A 79 6.35 5.40 -6.61
C HIS A 79 6.55 5.66 -8.09
N TYR A 80 7.22 6.77 -8.38
CA TYR A 80 7.55 7.17 -9.73
C TYR A 80 9.04 7.47 -9.85
N ARG A 81 9.73 6.74 -10.73
CA ARG A 81 11.09 7.07 -11.16
C ARG A 81 11.02 7.70 -12.55
N PRO A 82 11.29 9.00 -12.71
CA PRO A 82 11.35 9.63 -14.02
C PRO A 82 12.63 9.23 -14.78
N ARG A 83 12.62 9.42 -16.11
CA ARG A 83 13.81 9.25 -16.95
C ARG A 83 14.80 10.43 -16.82
N ASP A 84 14.29 11.62 -16.52
CA ASP A 84 15.08 12.84 -16.46
C ASP A 84 14.97 13.52 -15.09
N ARG A 85 15.87 14.47 -14.81
CA ARG A 85 15.95 15.20 -13.53
C ARG A 85 15.03 16.41 -13.47
N ARG A 86 14.02 16.52 -14.35
CA ARG A 86 13.12 17.68 -14.31
C ARG A 86 12.29 17.65 -13.03
N ARG A 87 12.19 18.81 -12.37
CA ARG A 87 11.32 19.00 -11.20
C ARG A 87 9.88 18.69 -11.60
N ARG A 88 9.22 17.84 -10.82
CA ARG A 88 7.83 17.45 -11.02
C ARG A 88 7.08 17.62 -9.71
N ASP A 89 5.86 18.12 -9.81
CA ASP A 89 4.96 18.21 -8.66
C ASP A 89 4.36 16.84 -8.37
N ARG A 90 4.43 16.40 -7.11
CA ARG A 90 3.82 15.15 -6.64
C ARG A 90 2.31 15.19 -6.79
N HIS A 91 1.69 16.36 -6.64
CA HIS A 91 0.24 16.51 -6.75
C HIS A 91 -0.27 16.22 -8.16
N ASN A 92 0.58 16.39 -9.17
CA ASN A 92 0.23 15.99 -10.53
C ASN A 92 0.00 14.49 -10.66
N LEU A 93 0.45 13.66 -9.73
CA LEU A 93 0.27 12.21 -9.77
C LEU A 93 -1.07 11.77 -9.17
N TRP A 94 -1.75 12.62 -8.39
CA TRP A 94 -3.01 12.26 -7.71
C TRP A 94 -4.10 11.70 -8.62
N PRO A 95 -4.32 12.20 -9.84
CA PRO A 95 -5.31 11.59 -10.75
C PRO A 95 -4.96 10.15 -11.13
N THR A 96 -3.67 9.82 -11.22
CA THR A 96 -3.21 8.44 -11.42
C THR A 96 -3.41 7.63 -10.14
N VAL A 97 -3.03 8.17 -8.97
CA VAL A 97 -3.20 7.50 -7.67
C VAL A 97 -4.66 7.11 -7.45
N LYS A 98 -5.60 8.04 -7.64
CA LYS A 98 -7.02 7.80 -7.46
C LYS A 98 -7.53 6.68 -8.36
N ALA A 99 -7.20 6.73 -9.65
CA ALA A 99 -7.60 5.68 -10.58
C ALA A 99 -7.00 4.29 -10.25
N LEU A 100 -5.79 4.25 -9.69
CA LEU A 100 -5.16 3.00 -9.26
C LEU A 100 -5.83 2.44 -8.01
N VAL A 101 -6.05 3.28 -6.99
CA VAL A 101 -6.74 2.93 -5.73
C VAL A 101 -8.13 2.38 -5.99
N ASP A 102 -8.93 3.11 -6.79
CA ASP A 102 -10.25 2.68 -7.26
C ASP A 102 -10.21 1.26 -7.84
N GLY A 103 -9.15 0.92 -8.58
CA GLY A 103 -8.97 -0.39 -9.17
C GLY A 103 -8.60 -1.47 -8.14
N LEU A 104 -7.82 -1.13 -7.11
CA LEU A 104 -7.50 -2.07 -6.03
C LEU A 104 -8.74 -2.41 -5.18
N VAL A 105 -9.60 -1.42 -4.94
CA VAL A 105 -10.90 -1.59 -4.27
C VAL A 105 -11.83 -2.44 -5.14
N ASP A 106 -11.93 -2.17 -6.44
CA ASP A 106 -12.69 -3.00 -7.39
C ASP A 106 -12.20 -4.47 -7.43
N ALA A 107 -10.92 -4.71 -7.17
CA ALA A 107 -10.36 -6.06 -7.07
C ALA A 107 -10.67 -6.77 -5.75
N GLY A 108 -11.22 -6.05 -4.77
CA GLY A 108 -11.54 -6.56 -3.44
C GLY A 108 -10.30 -6.88 -2.61
N ILE A 109 -9.22 -6.09 -2.76
CA ILE A 109 -8.05 -6.16 -1.88
C ILE A 109 -8.40 -5.61 -0.50
N VAL A 110 -9.16 -4.52 -0.48
CA VAL A 110 -9.61 -3.78 0.70
C VAL A 110 -11.13 -3.61 0.60
N PRO A 111 -11.88 -3.57 1.72
CA PRO A 111 -13.33 -3.44 1.69
C PRO A 111 -13.83 -2.16 1.01
N ASP A 112 -13.21 -1.00 1.30
CA ASP A 112 -13.59 0.30 0.76
C ASP A 112 -12.38 1.26 0.64
N ASP A 113 -12.56 2.41 -0.02
CA ASP A 113 -11.55 3.46 -0.18
C ASP A 113 -11.56 4.54 0.92
N ASP A 114 -12.34 4.31 1.98
CA ASP A 114 -12.48 5.22 3.11
C ASP A 114 -11.21 5.28 3.99
N ALA A 115 -11.21 6.22 4.94
CA ALA A 115 -10.06 6.45 5.81
C ALA A 115 -9.84 5.34 6.85
N ASP A 116 -10.81 4.47 7.07
CA ASP A 116 -10.74 3.39 8.06
C ASP A 116 -10.05 2.15 7.47
N HIS A 117 -10.18 1.95 6.15
CA HIS A 117 -9.62 0.79 5.45
C HIS A 117 -8.45 1.14 4.53
N LEU A 118 -8.31 2.40 4.13
CA LEU A 118 -7.31 2.81 3.15
C LEU A 118 -6.57 4.10 3.54
N SER A 119 -5.24 4.03 3.50
CA SER A 119 -4.38 5.21 3.58
C SER A 119 -3.57 5.38 2.29
N THR A 120 -3.57 6.60 1.74
CA THR A 120 -2.81 6.96 0.54
C THR A 120 -1.83 8.09 0.86
N PRO A 121 -0.57 7.79 1.25
CA PRO A 121 0.46 8.80 1.47
C PRO A 121 0.81 9.58 0.20
N GLU A 122 1.61 10.65 0.35
CA GLU A 122 2.12 11.39 -0.80
C GLU A 122 2.92 10.49 -1.76
N PRO A 123 2.71 10.61 -3.08
CA PRO A 123 3.52 9.90 -4.06
C PRO A 123 5.02 10.20 -3.94
N VAL A 124 5.82 9.15 -4.01
CA VAL A 124 7.29 9.25 -3.92
C VAL A 124 7.87 9.39 -5.32
N ILE A 125 8.60 10.48 -5.57
CA ILE A 125 9.34 10.68 -6.82
C ILE A 125 10.82 10.41 -6.56
N HIS A 126 11.34 9.36 -7.20
CA HIS A 126 12.74 8.96 -7.11
C HIS A 126 13.62 9.76 -8.07
N GLN A 127 14.93 9.81 -7.82
CA GLN A 127 15.86 10.32 -8.83
C GLN A 127 16.07 9.30 -9.96
N PRO A 128 16.36 9.74 -11.19
CA PRO A 128 16.74 8.82 -12.26
C PRO A 128 18.06 8.11 -11.90
N ASP A 129 18.12 6.80 -12.11
CA ASP A 129 19.26 5.93 -11.79
C ASP A 129 19.93 5.31 -13.05
N GLY A 130 19.51 5.73 -14.25
CA GLY A 130 20.00 5.17 -15.51
C GLY A 130 19.25 3.94 -16.03
N THR A 131 18.41 3.32 -15.20
CA THR A 131 17.60 2.12 -15.57
C THR A 131 16.34 2.48 -16.36
N GLY A 132 16.09 3.77 -16.56
CA GLY A 132 14.90 4.29 -17.26
C GLY A 132 13.72 4.55 -16.33
N ALA A 133 12.65 5.12 -16.91
CA ALA A 133 11.48 5.50 -16.12
C ALA A 133 10.63 4.28 -15.72
N ALA A 134 10.13 4.31 -14.50
CA ALA A 134 9.33 3.23 -13.92
C ALA A 134 8.24 3.80 -13.00
N LEU A 135 7.14 3.08 -12.90
CA LEU A 135 6.02 3.39 -12.02
C LEU A 135 5.62 2.09 -11.31
N TRP A 136 5.45 2.12 -10.00
CA TRP A 136 5.02 0.97 -9.23
C TRP A 136 4.21 1.39 -8.00
N LEU A 137 3.39 0.48 -7.50
CA LEU A 137 2.73 0.59 -6.21
C LEU A 137 3.50 -0.23 -5.18
N GLU A 138 3.62 0.34 -3.98
CA GLU A 138 3.95 -0.40 -2.76
C GLU A 138 2.69 -0.46 -1.92
N LEU A 139 2.27 -1.67 -1.58
CA LEU A 139 1.15 -1.96 -0.69
C LEU A 139 1.73 -2.41 0.65
N ASP A 140 1.56 -1.61 1.70
CA ASP A 140 1.93 -1.99 3.05
C ASP A 140 0.68 -2.50 3.81
N TYR A 141 0.85 -3.62 4.51
CA TYR A 141 -0.17 -4.29 5.31
C TYR A 141 0.16 -4.08 6.79
N PRO A 142 -0.34 -3.01 7.42
CA PRO A 142 0.06 -2.63 8.77
C PRO A 142 -0.33 -3.66 9.84
N ASN A 143 -1.41 -4.42 9.59
CA ASN A 143 -1.94 -5.42 10.52
C ASN A 143 -1.49 -6.85 10.19
N GLY A 144 -0.66 -7.05 9.16
CA GLY A 144 0.06 -8.29 8.92
C GLY A 144 -0.75 -9.59 9.02
N GLU A 145 -2.00 -9.64 8.56
CA GLU A 145 -2.76 -10.90 8.56
C GLU A 145 -2.32 -11.73 7.34
N GLN A 146 -1.56 -12.81 7.59
CA GLN A 146 -1.17 -13.74 6.54
C GLN A 146 -2.40 -14.55 6.09
N PRO A 147 -2.59 -14.78 4.78
CA PRO A 147 -3.67 -15.63 4.27
C PRO A 147 -3.52 -17.10 4.70
#